data_AF-A0A6A4I3C9-F1
#
_entry.id   AF-A0A6A4I3C9-F1
#
_cell.length_a   1.000
_cell.length_b   1.000
_cell.length_c   1.000
_cell.angle_alpha   90.00
_cell.angle_beta   90.00
_cell.angle_gamma   90.00
#
_symmetry.space_group_name_H-M   'P 1'
#
loop_
_entity.id
_entity.type
_entity.pdbx_description
1 polymer ?
#
loop_
_entity_poly.entity_id
_entity_poly.type
_entity_poly.pdbx_seq_one_letter_code
_entity_poly.pdbx_strand_id
1 'polypeptide(L)' 'GLEKYRPQSVKNIQRLRRFPKRNCWISQYIKQRTGYDRTPKQVGSRLQQLRDS' A
#
# COMPACT_ATOMS: atom_id res chain seq x y z
N GLY A 1 -20.62 22.89 23.17
CA GLY A 1 -19.32 22.63 23.84
C GLY A 1 -18.42 21.65 23.11
N LEU A 2 -18.96 20.63 22.43
CA LEU A 2 -18.19 19.72 21.56
C LEU A 2 -18.09 20.18 20.09
N GLU A 3 -18.89 21.16 19.68
CA GLU A 3 -18.96 21.65 18.30
C GLU A 3 -17.73 22.46 17.84
N LYS A 4 -16.81 22.75 18.76
CA LYS A 4 -15.56 23.46 18.48
C LYS A 4 -14.33 22.54 18.40
N TYR A 5 -14.50 21.23 18.59
CA TYR A 5 -13.39 20.29 18.51
C TYR A 5 -13.01 20.03 17.04
N ARG A 6 -12.03 20.77 16.54
CA ARG A 6 -11.31 20.43 15.31
C ARG A 6 -9.99 19.76 15.72
N PRO A 7 -9.77 18.47 15.43
CA PRO A 7 -8.50 17.84 15.72
C PRO A 7 -7.38 18.59 14.98
N GLN A 8 -6.42 19.13 15.73
CA GLN A 8 -5.30 19.95 15.22
C GLN A 8 -4.32 19.17 14.33
N SER A 9 -4.49 17.86 14.21
CA SER A 9 -3.59 16.99 13.46
C SER A 9 -4.32 16.09 12.48
N VAL A 10 -4.70 16.67 11.34
CA VAL A 10 -4.74 15.95 10.05
C VAL A 10 -3.32 15.60 9.54
N LYS A 11 -2.31 15.64 10.42
CA LYS A 11 -0.91 15.34 10.11
C LYS A 11 -0.79 13.84 9.78
N ASN A 12 -1.08 13.52 8.52
CA ASN A 12 -0.81 12.27 7.82
C ASN A 12 -1.92 11.21 7.74
N ILE A 13 -3.14 11.58 7.31
CA ILE A 13 -4.08 10.60 6.74
C ILE A 13 -3.40 9.79 5.61
N GLN A 14 -2.45 10.39 4.88
CA GLN A 14 -1.62 9.71 3.88
C GLN A 14 -0.70 8.61 4.48
N ARG A 15 -0.24 8.71 5.74
CA ARG A 15 0.54 7.63 6.37
C ARG A 15 -0.34 6.41 6.67
N LEU A 16 -1.61 6.62 7.00
CA LEU A 16 -2.59 5.53 7.15
C LEU A 16 -2.89 4.81 5.82
N ARG A 17 -2.70 5.49 4.68
CA ARG A 17 -2.86 4.90 3.34
C ARG A 17 -1.62 4.15 2.84
N ARG A 18 -0.45 4.34 3.48
CA ARG A 18 0.80 3.74 3.03
C ARG A 18 1.02 2.45 3.80
N PHE A 19 0.90 1.32 3.11
CA PHE A 19 1.21 0.01 3.66
C PHE A 19 2.70 -0.28 3.47
N PRO A 20 3.56 -0.05 4.49
CA PRO A 20 4.99 -0.33 4.36
C PRO A 20 5.20 -1.81 4.04
N LYS A 21 6.16 -2.11 3.16
CA LYS A 21 6.49 -3.47 2.71
C LYS A 21 5.32 -4.24 2.05
N ARG A 22 4.21 -3.58 1.66
CA ARG A 22 3.10 -4.21 0.90
C ARG A 22 3.61 -5.03 -0.27
N ASN A 23 4.48 -4.44 -1.10
CA ASN A 23 4.95 -5.11 -2.30
C ASN A 23 5.85 -6.31 -1.98
N CYS A 24 6.57 -6.29 -0.85
CA CYS A 24 7.35 -7.43 -0.39
C CYS A 24 6.45 -8.57 0.06
N TRP A 25 5.38 -8.25 0.80
CA TRP A 25 4.39 -9.25 1.21
C TRP A 25 3.71 -9.89 -0.01
N ILE A 26 3.25 -9.09 -0.97
CA ILE A 26 2.61 -9.59 -2.21
C ILE A 26 3.60 -10.44 -3.03
N SER A 27 4.86 -10.01 -3.13
CA SER A 27 5.93 -10.77 -3.79
C SER A 27 6.10 -12.17 -3.18
N GLN A 28 6.18 -12.26 -1.85
CA GLN A 28 6.27 -13.53 -1.14
C GLN A 28 5.01 -14.38 -1.34
N TYR A 29 3.83 -13.76 -1.30
CA TYR A 29 2.56 -14.44 -1.52
C TYR A 29 2.48 -15.04 -2.93
N ILE A 30 2.91 -14.32 -3.96
CA ILE A 30 2.97 -14.83 -5.35
C ILE A 30 3.90 -16.03 -5.43
N LYS A 31 5.09 -15.95 -4.81
CA LYS A 31 6.03 -17.08 -4.76
C LYS A 31 5.42 -18.31 -4.07
N GLN A 32 4.80 -18.11 -2.91
CA GLN A 32 4.18 -19.20 -2.14
C GLN A 32 3.01 -19.84 -2.89
N ARG A 33 2.19 -19.06 -3.60
CA ARG A 33 0.99 -19.55 -4.28
C ARG A 33 1.23 -20.09 -5.68
N THR A 34 2.16 -19.49 -6.42
CA THR A 34 2.36 -19.78 -7.85
C THR A 34 3.70 -20.44 -8.15
N GLY A 35 4.64 -20.42 -7.20
CA GLY A 35 6.03 -20.87 -7.41
C GLY A 35 6.90 -19.87 -8.16
N TYR A 36 6.33 -18.83 -8.77
CA TYR A 36 7.09 -17.85 -9.53
C TYR A 36 7.64 -16.71 -8.67
N ASP A 37 8.92 -16.40 -8.88
CA ASP A 37 9.57 -15.24 -8.28
C ASP A 37 9.14 -13.95 -8.98
N ARG A 38 8.64 -12.99 -8.19
CA ARG A 38 8.35 -11.62 -8.62
C ARG A 38 8.94 -10.66 -7.62
N THR A 39 9.75 -9.71 -8.06
CA THR A 39 10.35 -8.70 -7.18
C THR A 39 9.30 -7.70 -6.70
N PRO A 40 9.49 -7.08 -5.53
CA PRO A 40 8.61 -6.01 -5.03
C PRO A 40 8.47 -4.84 -6.02
N LYS A 41 9.49 -4.57 -6.85
CA LYS A 41 9.45 -3.53 -7.89
C LYS A 41 8.53 -3.91 -9.04
N GLN A 42 8.59 -5.16 -9.51
CA GLN A 42 7.68 -5.68 -10.55
C GLN A 42 6.22 -5.65 -10.08
N VAL A 43 5.98 -6.05 -8.82
CA VAL A 43 4.64 -5.98 -8.20
C VAL A 43 4.14 -4.53 -8.16
N GLY A 44 4.98 -3.59 -7.72
CA GLY A 44 4.61 -2.17 -7.66
C GLY A 44 4.26 -1.59 -9.03
N SER A 45 5.09 -1.84 -10.04
CA SER A 45 4.86 -1.39 -11.42
C SER A 45 3.56 -1.97 -11.98
N ARG A 46 3.30 -3.27 -11.78
CA ARG A 46 2.06 -3.90 -12.26
C ARG A 46 0.80 -3.31 -11.59
N LEU A 47 0.86 -3.02 -10.29
CA LEU A 47 -0.25 -2.42 -9.57
C LEU A 47 -0.54 -0.98 -10.00
N GLN A 48 0.48 -0.24 -10.46
CA GLN A 48 0.30 1.08 -11.07
C GLN A 48 -0.42 0.95 -12.42
N GLN A 49 0.07 0.06 -13.30
CA GLN A 49 -0.58 -0.20 -14.59
C GLN A 49 -2.06 -0.55 -14.44
N LEU A 50 -2.41 -1.42 -13.47
CA LEU A 50 -3.80 -1.81 -13.21
C LEU A 50 -4.69 -0.68 -12.67
N ARG A 51 -4.10 0.38 -12.13
CA ARG A 51 -4.84 1.56 -11.65
C ARG A 51 -5.05 2.59 -12.77
N ASP A 52 -4.10 2.66 -13.69
CA ASP A 52 -4.09 3.59 -14.83
C ASP A 52 -4.78 3.00 -16.09
N SER A 53 -5.20 1.73 -16.03
CA SER A 53 -6.02 1.05 -17.05
C SER A 53 -7.49 1.14 -16.70
#